data_AF-A0A3B6EED0-F1
#
_entry.id   AF-A0A3B6EED0-F1
#
_cell.length_a   1.000
_cell.length_b   1.000
_cell.length_c   1.000
_cell.angle_alpha   90.00
_cell.angle_beta   90.00
_cell.angle_gamma   90.00
#
_symmetry.space_group_name_H-M   'P 1'
#
loop_
_entity.id
_entity.type
_entity.pdbx_description
1 polymer ?
#
loop_
_entity_poly.entity_id
_entity_poly.type
_entity_poly.pdbx_seq_one_letter_code
_entity_poly.pdbx_strand_id
1 'polypeptide(L)'
;MASVLLLDAMLEKVGLPAATYSAFPTEGTRLEVTITFYPIKSKLGRSPVKVSMSTSQHQDLAEAQDYVAAAAIKYMDAYEGAVPKDYHYDQLRTVEKANILLGQQLKAMKRDNASLKQKLKESLGINKLLSKGWDGSLSTEQTIINNLNHLVNSRLSPGSTPDDLELNNVLLNV
;
A
#
# COMPACT_ATOMS: atom_id res chain seq x y z
N MET A 1 5.26 -4.29 18.26
CA MET A 1 4.55 -4.05 19.54
C MET A 1 3.56 -5.15 19.92
N ALA A 2 3.22 -6.09 19.05
CA ALA A 2 2.24 -7.13 19.37
C ALA A 2 2.74 -8.12 20.44
N SER A 3 4.04 -8.42 20.43
CA SER A 3 4.66 -9.39 21.35
C SER A 3 4.87 -8.83 22.75
N VAL A 4 5.15 -7.53 22.88
CA VAL A 4 5.25 -6.85 24.19
C VAL A 4 3.92 -6.94 24.95
N LEU A 5 2.82 -6.56 24.28
CA LEU A 5 1.47 -6.61 24.87
C LEU A 5 1.06 -8.04 25.24
N LEU A 6 1.40 -9.02 24.40
CA LEU A 6 1.14 -10.42 24.67
C LEU A 6 1.90 -10.92 25.90
N LEU A 7 3.19 -10.59 26.01
CA LEU A 7 4.01 -11.02 27.14
C LEU A 7 3.49 -10.42 28.45
N ASP A 8 3.16 -9.13 28.47
CA ASP A 8 2.63 -8.48 29.67
C ASP A 8 1.29 -9.08 30.09
N ALA A 9 0.39 -9.35 29.12
CA ALA A 9 -0.88 -10.03 29.39
C ALA A 9 -0.68 -11.46 29.93
N MET A 10 0.32 -12.21 29.41
CA MET A 10 0.66 -13.54 29.91
C MET A 10 1.13 -13.49 31.37
N LEU A 11 2.00 -12.54 31.71
CA LEU A 11 2.53 -12.36 33.07
C LEU A 11 1.44 -11.92 34.05
N GLU A 12 0.58 -10.97 33.65
CA GLU A 12 -0.56 -10.53 34.44
C GLU A 12 -1.50 -11.69 34.78
N LYS A 13 -1.81 -12.56 33.81
CA LYS A 13 -2.72 -13.69 34.03
C LYS A 13 -2.22 -14.70 35.06
N VAL A 14 -0.91 -14.84 35.20
CA VAL A 14 -0.30 -15.75 36.18
C VAL A 14 0.11 -15.02 37.47
N GLY A 15 -0.25 -13.74 37.62
CA GLY A 15 0.05 -12.93 38.80
C GLY A 15 1.52 -12.55 38.93
N LEU A 16 2.29 -12.56 37.83
CA LEU A 16 3.69 -12.17 37.81
C LEU A 16 3.85 -10.68 37.44
N PRO A 17 4.91 -10.01 37.94
CA PRO A 17 5.24 -8.65 37.53
C PRO A 17 5.48 -8.56 36.02
N ALA A 18 5.11 -7.41 35.43
CA ALA A 18 5.36 -7.11 34.02
C ALA A 18 6.86 -7.17 33.68
N ALA A 19 7.15 -7.44 32.40
CA ALA A 19 8.53 -7.50 31.93
C ALA A 19 9.18 -6.11 31.95
N THR A 20 10.46 -6.05 32.32
CA THR A 20 11.22 -4.80 32.30
C THR A 20 12.09 -4.76 31.06
N TYR A 21 12.02 -3.66 30.31
CA TYR A 21 12.82 -3.43 29.11
C TYR A 21 13.83 -2.32 29.38
N SER A 22 15.10 -2.60 29.12
CA SER A 22 16.19 -1.62 29.16
C SER A 22 16.86 -1.55 27.80
N ALA A 23 17.01 -0.34 27.26
CA ALA A 23 17.69 -0.12 25.99
C ALA A 23 19.03 0.57 26.23
N PHE A 24 20.08 0.04 25.64
CA PHE A 24 21.42 0.59 25.69
C PHE A 24 21.89 0.93 24.27
N PRO A 25 22.40 2.15 24.03
CA PRO A 25 23.04 2.46 22.76
C PRO A 25 24.35 1.67 22.63
N THR A 26 24.55 1.02 21.49
CA THR A 26 25.81 0.36 21.13
C THR A 26 26.60 1.26 20.17
N GLU A 27 27.89 0.98 19.94
CA GLU A 27 28.72 1.74 18.97
C GLU A 27 27.98 1.93 17.62
N GLY A 28 27.64 3.18 17.30
CA GLY A 28 26.83 3.58 16.15
C GLY A 28 25.44 4.12 16.51
N THR A 29 24.51 4.11 15.56
CA THR A 29 23.10 4.54 15.72
C THR A 29 22.17 3.38 16.11
N ARG A 30 22.72 2.32 16.69
CA ARG A 30 21.98 1.07 16.99
C ARG A 30 21.77 0.87 18.48
N LEU A 31 20.70 0.15 18.80
CA LEU A 31 20.20 -0.11 20.14
C LEU A 31 20.29 -1.62 20.43
N GLU A 32 20.81 -1.95 21.60
CA GLU A 32 20.66 -3.26 22.22
C GLU A 32 19.55 -3.16 23.27
N VAL A 33 18.54 -4.02 23.19
CA VAL A 33 17.45 -4.05 24.15
C VAL A 33 17.53 -5.33 24.96
N THR A 34 17.58 -5.19 26.27
CA THR A 34 17.49 -6.30 27.22
C THR A 34 16.10 -6.34 27.83
N ILE A 35 15.49 -7.51 27.84
CA ILE A 35 14.29 -7.81 28.62
C ILE A 35 14.65 -8.60 29.85
N THR A 36 14.01 -8.28 30.97
CA THR A 36 14.06 -9.07 32.20
C THR A 36 12.65 -9.44 32.63
N PHE A 37 12.40 -10.73 32.84
CA PHE A 37 11.07 -11.26 33.15
C PHE A 37 11.14 -12.47 34.09
N TYR A 38 10.01 -12.84 34.69
CA TYR A 38 9.88 -14.05 35.48
C TYR A 38 9.29 -15.18 34.62
N PRO A 39 9.97 -16.35 34.50
CA PRO A 39 9.41 -17.49 33.79
C PRO A 39 8.15 -18.05 34.48
N ILE A 40 7.19 -18.51 33.69
CA ILE A 40 5.86 -18.93 34.18
C ILE A 40 5.90 -20.28 34.93
N LYS A 41 6.85 -21.18 34.62
CA LYS A 41 6.98 -22.48 35.31
C LYS A 41 7.72 -22.35 36.63
N SER A 42 7.10 -21.62 37.55
CA SER A 42 7.35 -21.85 38.96
C SER A 42 6.67 -23.17 39.33
N LYS A 43 7.40 -24.29 39.25
CA LYS A 43 7.09 -25.39 40.17
C LYS A 43 7.12 -24.75 41.56
N LEU A 44 5.96 -24.76 42.22
CA LEU A 44 5.53 -24.18 43.51
C LEU A 44 6.44 -24.45 44.73
N GLY A 45 7.75 -24.63 44.56
CA GLY A 45 8.70 -24.97 45.63
C GLY A 45 9.98 -24.13 45.69
N ARG A 46 10.26 -23.25 44.71
CA ARG A 46 11.40 -22.31 44.76
C ARG A 46 11.01 -20.92 44.30
N SER A 47 11.65 -19.91 44.89
CA SER A 47 11.49 -18.51 44.50
C SER A 47 11.76 -18.34 43.01
N PRO A 48 10.86 -17.68 42.24
CA PRO A 48 11.03 -17.53 40.80
C PRO A 48 12.29 -16.69 40.51
N VAL A 49 13.19 -17.24 39.69
CA VAL A 49 14.43 -16.57 39.29
C VAL A 49 14.17 -15.75 38.03
N LYS A 50 14.60 -14.50 38.01
CA LYS A 50 14.48 -13.64 36.82
C LYS A 50 15.37 -14.16 35.70
N VAL A 51 14.86 -14.16 34.49
CA VAL A 51 15.61 -14.42 33.26
C VAL A 51 15.78 -13.11 32.50
N SER A 52 16.97 -12.89 31.98
CA SER A 52 17.29 -11.74 31.14
C SER A 52 17.74 -12.20 29.77
N MET A 53 17.27 -11.53 28.72
CA MET A 53 17.63 -11.80 27.32
C MET A 53 17.89 -10.48 26.60
N SER A 54 18.92 -10.42 25.76
CA SER A 54 19.24 -9.23 24.96
C SER A 54 19.04 -9.48 23.47
N THR A 55 18.71 -8.42 22.73
CA THR A 55 18.71 -8.43 21.27
C THR A 55 20.10 -8.28 20.69
N SER A 56 20.27 -8.63 19.41
CA SER A 56 21.32 -8.04 18.59
C SER A 56 21.03 -6.56 18.32
N GLN A 57 21.97 -5.84 17.72
CA GLN A 57 21.82 -4.41 17.43
C GLN A 57 20.62 -4.11 16.48
N HIS A 58 19.66 -3.29 16.90
CA HIS A 58 18.50 -2.84 16.11
C HIS A 58 18.50 -1.31 15.91
N GLN A 59 17.85 -0.81 14.85
CA GLN A 59 17.70 0.63 14.63
C GLN A 59 16.46 1.23 15.30
N ASP A 60 15.38 0.46 15.41
CA ASP A 60 14.11 0.89 15.97
C ASP A 60 13.86 0.27 17.35
N LEU A 61 13.55 1.11 18.34
CA LEU A 61 13.32 0.68 19.73
C LEU A 61 12.08 -0.21 19.86
N ALA A 62 10.99 0.14 19.17
CA ALA A 62 9.74 -0.60 19.25
C ALA A 62 9.85 -1.96 18.58
N GLU A 63 10.61 -2.05 17.48
CA GLU A 63 10.94 -3.32 16.82
C GLU A 63 11.84 -4.19 17.69
N ALA A 64 12.87 -3.61 18.32
CA ALA A 64 13.79 -4.32 19.21
C ALA A 64 13.07 -4.87 20.46
N GLN A 65 12.20 -4.06 21.06
CA GLN A 65 11.35 -4.49 22.19
C GLN A 65 10.41 -5.63 21.79
N ASP A 66 9.80 -5.56 20.61
CA ASP A 66 8.92 -6.61 20.11
C ASP A 66 9.68 -7.91 19.84
N TYR A 67 10.88 -7.80 19.25
CA TYR A 67 11.75 -8.93 18.98
C TYR A 67 12.17 -9.64 20.27
N VAL A 68 12.61 -8.90 21.28
CA VAL A 68 13.05 -9.48 22.55
C VAL A 68 11.88 -10.08 23.34
N ALA A 69 10.69 -9.48 23.27
CA ALA A 69 9.47 -10.03 23.85
C ALA A 69 9.07 -11.34 23.16
N ALA A 70 9.15 -11.41 21.83
CA ALA A 70 8.93 -12.64 21.08
C ALA A 70 9.95 -13.74 21.44
N ALA A 71 11.22 -13.36 21.66
CA ALA A 71 12.26 -14.28 22.10
C ALA A 71 11.99 -14.82 23.53
N ALA A 72 11.54 -13.97 24.45
CA ALA A 72 11.13 -14.36 25.80
C ALA A 72 9.94 -15.32 25.80
N ILE A 73 8.93 -15.05 24.96
CA ILE A 73 7.77 -15.96 24.77
C ILE A 73 8.25 -17.31 24.24
N LYS A 74 9.12 -17.33 23.22
CA LYS A 74 9.70 -18.57 22.68
C LYS A 74 10.54 -19.33 23.70
N TYR A 75 11.29 -18.62 24.54
CA TYR A 75 12.07 -19.23 25.61
C TYR A 75 11.15 -19.97 26.60
N MET A 76 10.05 -19.33 27.02
CA MET A 76 9.05 -19.95 27.90
C MET A 76 8.32 -21.12 27.23
N ASP A 77 8.02 -21.03 25.94
CA ASP A 77 7.44 -22.14 25.16
C ASP A 77 8.38 -23.36 25.13
N ALA A 78 9.67 -23.12 24.83
CA ALA A 78 10.66 -24.17 24.63
C ALA A 78 11.17 -24.84 25.92
N TYR A 79 11.46 -24.06 26.98
CA TYR A 79 12.09 -24.58 28.21
C TYR A 79 11.08 -24.88 29.31
N GLU A 80 9.98 -24.13 29.34
CA GLU A 80 9.07 -24.17 30.48
C GLU A 80 7.81 -25.01 30.22
N GLY A 81 7.48 -25.32 28.96
CA GLY A 81 6.30 -26.14 28.61
C GLY A 81 4.98 -25.56 29.14
N ALA A 82 5.03 -24.33 29.64
CA ALA A 82 3.92 -23.55 30.16
C ALA A 82 3.61 -22.45 29.16
N VAL A 83 3.24 -22.87 27.96
CA VAL A 83 2.12 -22.18 27.31
C VAL A 83 0.97 -22.43 28.25
N PRO A 84 0.30 -21.41 28.81
CA PRO A 84 -1.06 -21.63 29.26
C PRO A 84 -1.75 -22.24 28.05
N LYS A 85 -2.03 -23.55 28.07
CA LYS A 85 -2.90 -24.24 27.12
C LYS A 85 -4.34 -23.73 27.24
N ASP A 86 -4.49 -22.45 27.55
CA ASP A 86 -5.72 -21.71 27.43
C ASP A 86 -5.90 -21.47 25.94
N TYR A 87 -7.02 -21.97 25.47
CA TYR A 87 -7.64 -21.74 24.15
C TYR A 87 -7.40 -20.32 23.57
N HIS A 88 -7.22 -19.31 24.42
CA HIS A 88 -6.90 -17.92 24.08
C HIS A 88 -5.53 -17.72 23.41
N TYR A 89 -4.48 -18.46 23.76
CA TYR A 89 -3.15 -18.26 23.16
C TYR A 89 -3.08 -18.80 21.72
N ASP A 90 -3.65 -19.98 21.47
CA ASP A 90 -3.76 -20.53 20.12
C ASP A 90 -4.69 -19.69 19.23
N GLN A 91 -5.77 -19.16 19.80
CA GLN A 91 -6.62 -18.18 19.13
C GLN A 91 -5.85 -16.91 18.79
N LEU A 92 -5.08 -16.35 19.73
CA LEU A 92 -4.32 -15.13 19.46
C LEU A 92 -3.27 -15.35 18.37
N ARG A 93 -2.54 -16.47 18.41
CA ARG A 93 -1.56 -16.84 17.37
C ARG A 93 -2.25 -17.03 16.00
N THR A 94 -3.47 -17.54 15.99
CA THR A 94 -4.30 -17.68 14.78
C THR A 94 -4.73 -16.31 14.24
N VAL A 95 -5.20 -15.43 15.12
CA VAL A 95 -5.58 -14.04 14.77
C VAL A 95 -4.36 -13.26 14.26
N GLU A 96 -3.19 -13.44 14.86
CA GLU A 96 -1.96 -12.79 14.41
C GLU A 96 -1.58 -13.22 12.99
N LYS A 97 -1.61 -14.53 12.70
CA LYS A 97 -1.39 -15.04 11.34
C LYS A 97 -2.42 -14.51 10.34
N ALA A 98 -3.69 -14.46 10.74
CA ALA A 98 -4.76 -13.91 9.91
C ALA A 98 -4.54 -12.41 9.64
N ASN A 99 -4.12 -11.63 10.65
CA ASN A 99 -3.79 -10.22 10.49
C ASN A 99 -2.60 -9.99 9.55
N ILE A 100 -1.56 -10.83 9.61
CA ILE A 100 -0.44 -10.78 8.68
C ILE A 100 -0.93 -11.02 7.24
N LEU A 101 -1.76 -12.05 7.03
CA LEU A 101 -2.32 -12.36 5.71
C LEU A 101 -3.22 -11.23 5.19
N LEU A 102 -4.12 -10.72 6.02
CA LEU A 102 -4.99 -9.58 5.69
C LEU A 102 -4.16 -8.33 5.36
N GLY A 103 -3.07 -8.08 6.09
CA GLY A 103 -2.14 -6.99 5.80
C GLY A 103 -1.45 -7.14 4.44
N GLN A 104 -1.07 -8.37 4.06
CA GLN A 104 -0.52 -8.66 2.73
C GLN A 104 -1.56 -8.48 1.61
N GLN A 105 -2.78 -8.99 1.81
CA GLN A 105 -3.89 -8.81 0.87
C GLN A 105 -4.24 -7.33 0.69
N LEU A 106 -4.30 -6.56 1.77
CA LEU A 106 -4.55 -5.12 1.71
C LEU A 106 -3.44 -4.39 0.93
N LYS A 107 -2.18 -4.77 1.11
CA LYS A 107 -1.06 -4.22 0.32
C LYS A 107 -1.20 -4.56 -1.16
N ALA A 108 -1.57 -5.79 -1.51
CA ALA A 108 -1.82 -6.18 -2.91
C ALA A 108 -2.98 -5.37 -3.51
N MET A 109 -4.12 -5.31 -2.82
CA MET A 109 -5.31 -4.59 -3.26
C MET A 109 -5.04 -3.09 -3.45
N LYS A 110 -4.20 -2.47 -2.59
CA LYS A 110 -3.76 -1.08 -2.76
C LYS A 110 -2.93 -0.89 -4.05
N ARG A 111 -2.04 -1.83 -4.39
CA ARG A 111 -1.26 -1.77 -5.64
C ARG A 111 -2.17 -1.91 -6.86
N ASP A 112 -3.09 -2.87 -6.83
CA ASP A 112 -4.02 -3.09 -7.94
C ASP A 112 -4.91 -1.88 -8.17
N ASN A 113 -5.44 -1.30 -7.10
CA ASN A 113 -6.27 -0.10 -7.18
C ASN A 113 -5.49 1.11 -7.73
N ALA A 114 -4.21 1.27 -7.34
CA ALA A 114 -3.34 2.30 -7.93
C ALA A 114 -3.13 2.08 -9.43
N SER A 115 -2.88 0.84 -9.86
CA SER A 115 -2.74 0.48 -11.28
C SER A 115 -4.03 0.76 -12.08
N LEU A 116 -5.18 0.38 -11.53
CA LEU A 116 -6.48 0.64 -12.17
C LEU A 116 -6.77 2.13 -12.30
N LYS A 117 -6.47 2.94 -11.28
CA LYS A 117 -6.59 4.41 -11.35
C LYS A 117 -5.70 5.00 -12.44
N GLN A 118 -4.49 4.48 -12.60
CA GLN A 118 -3.60 4.91 -13.68
C GLN A 118 -4.19 4.58 -15.05
N LYS A 119 -4.62 3.32 -15.27
CA LYS A 119 -5.25 2.90 -16.54
C LYS A 119 -6.49 3.72 -16.86
N LEU A 120 -7.32 4.04 -15.85
CA LEU A 120 -8.49 4.89 -16.01
C LEU A 120 -8.10 6.31 -16.44
N LYS A 121 -7.06 6.90 -15.83
CA LYS A 121 -6.55 8.22 -16.21
C LYS A 121 -6.04 8.24 -17.65
N GLU A 122 -5.30 7.21 -18.07
CA GLU A 122 -4.80 7.07 -19.44
C GLU A 122 -5.95 6.95 -20.44
N SER A 123 -6.94 6.08 -20.15
CA SER A 123 -8.13 5.91 -20.99
C SER A 123 -8.95 7.19 -21.13
N LEU A 124 -9.16 7.93 -20.03
CA LEU A 124 -9.83 9.23 -20.07
C LEU A 124 -9.05 10.26 -20.92
N GLY A 125 -7.71 10.23 -20.85
CA GLY A 125 -6.85 11.06 -21.70
C GLY A 125 -7.02 10.76 -23.18
N ILE A 126 -7.04 9.48 -23.55
CA ILE A 126 -7.26 9.02 -24.94
C ILE A 126 -8.64 9.45 -25.42
N ASN A 127 -9.70 9.21 -24.64
CA ASN A 127 -11.06 9.61 -25.00
C ASN A 127 -11.17 11.12 -25.24
N LYS A 128 -10.52 11.94 -24.41
CA LYS A 128 -10.50 13.39 -24.58
C LYS A 128 -9.79 13.81 -25.88
N LEU A 129 -8.69 13.15 -26.24
CA LEU A 129 -7.97 13.41 -27.49
C LEU A 129 -8.82 13.03 -28.70
N LEU A 130 -9.46 11.86 -28.67
CA LEU A 130 -10.33 11.39 -29.75
C LEU A 130 -11.53 12.32 -29.94
N SER A 131 -12.20 12.73 -28.85
CA SER A 131 -13.32 13.69 -28.91
C SER A 131 -12.91 14.99 -29.59
N LYS A 132 -11.76 15.57 -29.20
CA LYS A 132 -11.24 16.79 -29.83
C LYS A 132 -10.93 16.59 -31.32
N GLY A 133 -10.38 15.44 -31.69
CA GLY A 133 -10.09 15.11 -33.09
C GLY A 133 -11.37 15.02 -33.92
N TRP A 134 -12.42 14.40 -33.38
CA TRP A 134 -13.73 14.30 -34.03
C TRP A 134 -14.41 15.67 -34.17
N ASP A 135 -14.42 16.48 -33.11
CA ASP A 135 -14.97 17.84 -33.15
C ASP A 135 -14.26 18.71 -34.21
N GLY A 136 -12.93 18.58 -34.31
CA GLY A 136 -12.11 19.24 -35.32
C GLY A 136 -12.45 18.80 -36.75
N SER A 137 -12.57 17.49 -36.99
CA SER A 137 -12.95 16.95 -38.31
C SER A 137 -14.32 17.46 -38.74
N LEU A 138 -15.31 17.36 -37.85
CA LEU A 138 -16.68 17.83 -38.10
C LEU A 138 -16.71 19.33 -38.43
N SER A 139 -15.94 20.14 -37.70
CA SER A 139 -15.85 21.59 -37.96
C SER A 139 -15.24 21.92 -39.32
N THR A 140 -14.25 21.13 -39.76
CA THR A 140 -13.58 21.30 -41.05
C THR A 140 -14.51 20.88 -42.18
N GLU A 141 -15.18 19.73 -42.05
CA GLU A 141 -16.20 19.27 -43.00
C GLU A 141 -17.34 20.29 -43.15
N GLN A 142 -17.85 20.83 -42.04
CA GLN A 142 -18.88 21.86 -42.08
C GLN A 142 -18.39 23.14 -42.78
N THR A 143 -17.14 23.54 -42.56
CA THR A 143 -16.54 24.70 -43.23
C THR A 143 -16.42 24.48 -44.73
N ILE A 144 -15.97 23.29 -45.16
CA ILE A 144 -15.89 22.91 -46.58
C ILE A 144 -17.26 22.95 -47.23
N ILE A 145 -18.28 22.36 -46.59
CA ILE A 145 -19.66 22.36 -47.08
C ILE A 145 -20.19 23.80 -47.22
N ASN A 146 -19.97 24.64 -46.21
CA ASN A 146 -20.39 26.04 -46.26
C ASN A 146 -19.71 26.80 -47.41
N ASN A 147 -18.40 26.60 -47.62
CA ASN A 147 -17.66 27.22 -48.71
C ASN A 147 -18.14 26.75 -50.09
N LEU A 148 -18.41 25.46 -50.26
CA LEU A 148 -18.96 24.91 -51.51
C LEU A 148 -20.35 25.47 -51.79
N ASN A 149 -21.21 25.54 -50.78
CA ASN A 149 -22.55 26.15 -50.91
C ASN A 149 -22.44 27.63 -51.31
N HIS A 150 -21.51 28.39 -50.73
CA HIS A 150 -21.26 29.77 -51.14
C HIS A 150 -20.82 29.88 -52.60
N LEU A 151 -19.92 29.01 -53.07
CA LEU A 151 -19.44 29.00 -54.46
C LEU A 151 -20.55 28.63 -55.45
N VAL A 152 -21.39 27.65 -55.10
CA VAL A 152 -22.53 27.25 -55.93
C VAL A 152 -23.56 28.38 -56.01
N ASN A 153 -23.90 28.99 -54.86
CA ASN A 153 -24.84 30.09 -54.80
C ASN A 153 -24.32 31.35 -55.49
N SER A 154 -23.02 31.63 -55.45
CA SER A 154 -22.44 32.77 -56.17
C SER A 154 -22.45 32.55 -57.69
N ARG A 155 -22.21 31.33 -58.17
CA ARG A 155 -22.28 30.97 -59.59
C ARG A 155 -23.70 30.89 -60.17
N LEU A 156 -24.68 30.58 -59.33
CA LEU A 156 -26.10 30.52 -59.72
C LEU A 156 -26.85 31.83 -59.48
N SER A 157 -26.17 32.85 -58.94
CA SER A 157 -26.73 34.18 -58.77
C SER A 157 -26.88 34.85 -60.15
N PRO A 158 -28.04 35.46 -60.46
CA PRO A 158 -28.29 36.04 -61.78
C PRO A 158 -27.37 37.24 -62.01
N GLY A 159 -26.26 37.01 -62.73
CA GLY A 159 -25.28 38.05 -63.06
C GLY A 159 -23.89 37.56 -63.53
N SER A 160 -23.52 36.28 -63.36
CA SER A 160 -22.18 35.79 -63.73
C SER A 160 -22.06 35.50 -65.23
N THR A 161 -21.24 36.28 -65.92
CA THR A 161 -20.90 36.10 -67.34
C THR A 161 -19.82 35.03 -67.55
N PRO A 162 -19.70 34.44 -68.76
CA PRO A 162 -18.82 33.29 -69.05
C PRO A 162 -17.31 33.50 -68.83
N ASP A 163 -16.87 34.75 -68.62
CA ASP A 163 -15.44 35.10 -68.48
C ASP A 163 -14.88 34.86 -67.06
N ASP A 164 -15.73 34.55 -66.06
CA ASP A 164 -15.29 34.26 -64.68
C ASP A 164 -14.79 32.81 -64.48
N LEU A 165 -14.47 32.09 -65.57
CA LEU A 165 -14.19 30.64 -65.59
C LEU A 165 -12.71 30.26 -65.50
N GLU A 166 -11.79 31.17 -65.14
CA GLU A 166 -10.41 30.78 -64.81
C GLU A 166 -10.24 30.49 -63.32
N LEU A 167 -10.65 29.30 -62.89
CA LEU A 167 -10.18 28.72 -61.63
C LEU A 167 -10.04 27.21 -61.79
N ASN A 168 -9.08 26.81 -62.61
CA ASN A 168 -8.63 25.44 -62.70
C ASN A 168 -7.10 25.44 -62.76
N ASN A 169 -6.42 25.59 -61.61
CA ASN A 169 -5.00 25.22 -61.51
C ASN A 169 -4.36 25.13 -60.10
N VAL A 170 -5.11 25.02 -58.99
CA VAL A 170 -4.47 24.92 -57.65
C VAL A 170 -4.85 23.66 -56.86
N LEU A 171 -5.48 22.65 -57.47
CA LEU A 171 -5.79 21.38 -56.77
C LEU A 171 -5.14 20.13 -57.37
N LEU A 172 -4.16 20.26 -58.27
CA LEU A 172 -3.45 19.11 -58.86
C LEU A 172 -1.93 19.14 -58.76
N ASN A 173 -1.33 20.07 -58.01
CA ASN A 173 0.07 19.94 -57.61
C ASN A 173 0.13 19.26 -56.23
N VAL A 174 0.15 17.93 -56.32
CA VAL A 174 0.68 16.98 -55.34
C VAL A 174 2.12 17.33 -54.98
#